data_AF-A0A7Y3FFY5-F1
#
_entry.id   AF-A0A7Y3FFY5-F1
#
_cell.length_a   1.000
_cell.length_b   1.000
_cell.length_c   1.000
_cell.angle_alpha   90.00
_cell.angle_beta   90.00
_cell.angle_gamma   90.00
#
_symmetry.space_group_name_H-M   'P 1'
#
loop_
_entity.id
_entity.type
_entity.pdbx_description
1 polymer ?
#
loop_
_entity_poly.entity_id
_entity_poly.type
_entity_poly.pdbx_seq_one_letter_code
_entity_poly.pdbx_strand_id
1 'polypeptide(L)'
;IEHSFDQLKEKLFDLDKTIADSSNRYRDKIFNALNELKGKSEKAHQKKHEVTLRQIDRAAGNLFPNNSLQEREFNYIYFANKYGDEFLKTIFDKLQINKFEHQIIEL
;
A
#
# COMPACT_ATOMS: atom_id res chain seq x y z
N ILE A 1 -7.13 -18.43 -22.96
CA ILE A 1 -6.19 -17.90 -23.98
C ILE A 1 -5.27 -18.99 -24.48
N GLU A 2 -4.53 -19.69 -23.61
CA GLU A 2 -3.73 -20.87 -23.99
C GLU A 2 -4.52 -21.89 -24.80
N HIS A 3 -5.60 -22.44 -24.23
CA HIS A 3 -6.45 -23.41 -24.93
C HIS A 3 -6.99 -22.92 -26.28
N SER A 4 -7.35 -21.63 -26.38
CA SER A 4 -7.82 -21.03 -27.63
C SER A 4 -6.72 -20.92 -28.68
N PHE A 5 -5.48 -20.65 -28.27
CA PHE A 5 -4.31 -20.61 -29.14
C PHE A 5 -3.85 -22.00 -29.56
N ASP A 6 -3.99 -23.00 -28.69
CA ASP A 6 -3.70 -24.40 -29.01
C ASP A 6 -4.69 -24.92 -30.07
N GLN A 7 -6.00 -24.67 -29.90
CA GLN A 7 -7.02 -24.97 -30.90
C GLN A 7 -6.80 -24.22 -32.22
N LEU A 8 -6.39 -22.95 -32.16
CA LEU A 8 -6.07 -22.16 -33.35
C LEU A 8 -4.85 -22.73 -34.08
N LYS A 9 -3.83 -23.17 -33.33
CA LYS A 9 -2.62 -23.78 -33.89
C LYS A 9 -2.93 -25.09 -34.61
N GLU A 10 -3.75 -25.97 -34.02
CA GLU A 10 -4.19 -27.22 -34.66
C GLU A 10 -4.86 -26.94 -36.00
N LYS A 11 -5.83 -26.01 -36.04
CA LYS A 11 -6.52 -25.64 -37.28
C LYS A 11 -5.62 -24.99 -38.33
N LEU A 12 -4.59 -24.26 -37.90
CA LEU A 12 -3.63 -23.64 -38.82
C LEU A 12 -2.59 -24.63 -39.33
N PHE A 13 -2.32 -25.71 -38.58
CA PHE A 13 -1.37 -26.75 -38.99
C PHE A 13 -1.87 -27.50 -40.22
N ASP A 14 -3.19 -27.73 -40.31
CA ASP A 14 -3.84 -28.34 -41.48
C ASP A 14 -3.76 -27.45 -42.74
N LEU A 15 -3.49 -26.15 -42.57
CA LEU A 15 -3.37 -25.15 -43.64
C LEU A 15 -1.91 -24.92 -44.05
N ASP A 16 -1.07 -24.50 -43.11
CA ASP A 16 0.35 -24.26 -43.32
C ASP A 16 1.12 -24.26 -41.99
N LYS A 17 2.18 -25.07 -41.93
CA LYS A 17 3.01 -25.23 -40.72
C LYS A 17 3.69 -23.93 -40.29
N THR A 18 4.12 -23.09 -41.22
CA THR A 18 4.80 -21.81 -40.93
C THR A 18 3.84 -20.82 -40.28
N ILE A 19 2.59 -20.79 -40.76
CA ILE A 19 1.52 -19.98 -40.17
C ILE A 19 1.13 -20.53 -38.78
N ALA A 20 1.04 -21.85 -38.62
CA ALA A 20 0.80 -22.47 -37.31
C ALA A 20 1.88 -22.11 -36.27
N ASP A 21 3.16 -22.09 -36.68
CA ASP A 21 4.27 -21.67 -35.82
C ASP A 21 4.25 -20.16 -35.51
N SER A 22 3.65 -19.34 -36.38
CA SER A 22 3.42 -17.92 -36.10
C SER A 22 2.39 -17.69 -34.99
N SER A 23 1.39 -18.58 -34.83
CA SER A 23 0.35 -18.51 -33.80
C SER A 23 0.93 -18.43 -32.37
N ASN A 24 1.96 -19.25 -32.08
CA ASN A 24 2.67 -19.22 -30.80
C ASN A 24 3.32 -17.85 -30.53
N ARG A 25 3.91 -17.22 -31.55
CA ARG A 25 4.52 -15.89 -31.40
C ARG A 25 3.47 -14.81 -31.09
N TYR A 26 2.27 -14.91 -31.68
CA TYR A 26 1.16 -14.01 -31.36
C TYR A 26 0.58 -14.27 -29.97
N ARG A 27 0.49 -15.54 -29.55
CA ARG A 27 0.10 -15.93 -28.19
C ARG A 27 0.99 -15.25 -27.17
N ASP A 28 2.31 -15.40 -27.31
CA ASP A 28 3.28 -14.86 -26.36
C ASP A 28 3.24 -13.32 -26.33
N LYS A 29 3.05 -12.67 -27.49
CA LYS A 29 2.83 -11.22 -27.56
C LYS A 29 1.59 -10.77 -26.76
N ILE A 30 0.47 -11.47 -26.92
CA ILE A 30 -0.77 -11.15 -26.19
C ILE A 30 -0.59 -11.38 -24.69
N PHE A 31 0.05 -12.48 -24.29
CA PHE A 31 0.35 -12.72 -22.88
C PHE A 31 1.23 -11.63 -22.28
N ASN A 32 2.27 -11.20 -23.00
CA ASN A 32 3.12 -10.09 -22.56
C ASN A 32 2.31 -8.79 -22.41
N ALA A 33 1.43 -8.48 -23.36
CA ALA A 33 0.56 -7.30 -23.28
C ALA A 33 -0.40 -7.36 -22.08
N LEU A 34 -0.97 -8.54 -21.79
CA LEU A 34 -1.82 -8.74 -20.62
C LEU A 34 -1.05 -8.61 -19.31
N ASN A 35 0.17 -9.15 -19.24
CA ASN A 35 1.04 -8.99 -18.08
C ASN A 35 1.43 -7.53 -17.85
N GLU A 36 1.73 -6.79 -18.92
CA GLU A 36 2.01 -5.35 -18.83
C GLU A 36 0.78 -4.58 -18.32
N LEU A 37 -0.41 -4.90 -18.85
CA LEU A 37 -1.67 -4.29 -18.39
C LEU A 37 -1.94 -4.60 -16.92
N LYS A 38 -1.74 -5.86 -16.49
CA LYS A 38 -1.85 -6.27 -15.10
C LYS A 38 -0.91 -5.44 -14.21
N GLY A 39 0.36 -5.33 -14.57
CA GLY A 39 1.34 -4.54 -13.81
C GLY A 39 0.99 -3.05 -13.75
N LYS A 40 0.45 -2.47 -14.84
CA LYS A 40 -0.05 -1.08 -14.83
C LYS A 40 -1.26 -0.92 -13.92
N SER A 41 -2.19 -1.88 -13.94
CA SER A 41 -3.39 -1.88 -13.09
C SER A 41 -3.03 -1.97 -11.61
N GLU A 42 -2.13 -2.87 -11.23
CA GLU A 42 -1.62 -3.03 -9.86
C GLU A 42 -0.93 -1.74 -9.37
N LYS A 43 -0.06 -1.15 -10.19
CA LYS A 43 0.59 0.14 -9.86
C LYS A 43 -0.40 1.28 -9.71
N ALA A 44 -1.41 1.35 -10.59
CA ALA A 44 -2.45 2.36 -10.51
C ALA A 44 -3.29 2.20 -9.22
N HIS A 45 -3.62 0.95 -8.86
CA HIS A 45 -4.32 0.64 -7.61
C HIS A 45 -3.48 1.03 -6.39
N GLN A 46 -2.20 0.65 -6.35
CA GLN A 46 -1.28 1.04 -5.28
C GLN A 46 -1.19 2.56 -5.15
N LYS A 47 -0.96 3.28 -6.25
CA LYS A 47 -0.87 4.75 -6.26
C LYS A 47 -2.16 5.41 -5.80
N LYS A 48 -3.33 4.86 -6.17
CA LYS A 48 -4.63 5.36 -5.74
C LYS A 48 -4.77 5.30 -4.20
N HIS A 49 -4.23 4.27 -3.57
CA HIS A 49 -4.34 4.06 -2.11
C HIS A 49 -3.12 4.51 -1.32
N GLU A 50 -2.01 4.85 -1.99
CA GLU A 50 -0.74 5.20 -1.37
C GLU A 50 -0.85 6.36 -0.39
N VAL A 51 -1.61 7.42 -0.74
CA VAL A 51 -1.78 8.58 0.15
C VAL A 51 -2.51 8.19 1.43
N THR A 52 -3.62 7.45 1.31
CA THR A 52 -4.40 7.00 2.46
C THR A 52 -3.60 6.04 3.34
N LEU A 53 -2.88 5.08 2.74
CA LEU A 53 -2.02 4.16 3.47
C LEU A 53 -0.92 4.92 4.22
N ARG A 54 -0.23 5.86 3.57
CA ARG A 54 0.77 6.72 4.22
C ARG A 54 0.20 7.55 5.37
N GLN A 55 -1.04 8.02 5.25
CA GLN A 55 -1.73 8.73 6.33
C GLN A 55 -2.02 7.81 7.51
N ILE A 56 -2.49 6.59 7.25
CA ILE A 56 -2.73 5.56 8.27
C ILE A 56 -1.42 5.18 8.96
N ASP A 57 -0.36 4.91 8.20
CA ASP A 57 0.95 4.55 8.75
C ASP A 57 1.52 5.68 9.63
N ARG A 58 1.35 6.93 9.20
CA ARG A 58 1.73 8.09 10.00
C ARG A 58 0.92 8.18 11.28
N ALA A 59 -0.40 7.99 11.21
CA ALA A 59 -1.27 8.02 12.39
C ALA A 59 -0.88 6.90 13.37
N ALA A 60 -0.73 5.67 12.87
CA ALA A 60 -0.30 4.51 13.65
C ALA A 60 1.08 4.74 14.30
N GLY A 61 2.07 5.25 13.55
CA GLY A 61 3.40 5.54 14.09
C GLY A 61 3.41 6.65 15.15
N ASN A 62 2.44 7.56 15.15
CA ASN A 62 2.31 8.57 16.19
C ASN A 62 1.50 8.08 17.40
N LEU A 63 0.47 7.24 17.21
CA LEU A 63 -0.41 6.78 18.30
C LEU A 63 0.09 5.50 18.97
N PHE A 64 0.64 4.57 18.19
CA PHE A 64 1.12 3.25 18.61
C PHE A 64 2.51 2.96 17.99
N PRO A 65 3.52 3.80 18.27
CA PRO A 65 4.88 3.57 17.79
C PRO A 65 5.35 2.15 18.17
N ASN A 66 5.94 1.42 17.22
CA ASN A 66 6.44 0.05 17.41
C ASN A 66 5.40 -0.93 17.99
N ASN A 67 4.10 -0.73 17.75
CA ASN A 67 3.02 -1.48 18.38
C ASN A 67 3.04 -1.44 19.93
N SER A 68 3.60 -0.36 20.49
CA SER A 68 3.71 -0.06 21.91
C SER A 68 2.89 1.19 22.27
N LEU A 69 2.79 1.51 23.56
CA LEU A 69 2.12 2.74 24.00
C LEU A 69 3.00 3.96 23.67
N GLN A 70 2.37 5.02 23.17
CA GLN A 70 3.05 6.26 22.80
C GLN A 70 4.00 6.78 23.89
N GLU A 71 3.55 6.82 25.14
CA GLU A 71 4.31 7.30 26.31
C GLU A 71 5.54 6.45 26.67
N ARG A 72 5.61 5.21 26.16
CA ARG A 72 6.75 4.31 26.38
C ARG A 72 7.83 4.46 25.32
N GLU A 73 7.49 5.00 24.15
CA GLU A 73 8.42 5.16 23.03
C GLU A 73 8.85 6.62 22.83
N PHE A 74 7.92 7.58 23.01
CA PHE A 74 8.23 9.01 22.83
C PHE A 74 8.58 9.70 24.14
N ASN A 75 9.68 10.45 24.09
CA ASN A 75 10.07 11.38 25.14
C ASN A 75 9.44 12.76 24.90
N TYR A 76 9.24 13.54 25.98
CA TYR A 76 8.82 14.94 25.94
C TYR A 76 9.54 15.79 24.87
N ILE A 77 10.87 15.60 24.70
CA ILE A 77 11.67 16.37 23.73
C ILE A 77 11.11 16.28 22.30
N TYR A 78 10.54 15.13 21.91
CA TYR A 78 9.91 14.97 20.60
C TYR A 78 8.76 15.98 20.42
N PHE A 79 7.91 16.11 21.42
CA PHE A 79 6.75 17.00 21.39
C PHE A 79 7.15 18.47 21.57
N ALA A 80 8.11 18.76 22.45
CA ALA A 80 8.63 20.11 22.65
C ALA A 80 9.24 20.69 21.36
N ASN A 81 9.99 19.87 20.61
CA ASN A 81 10.54 20.28 19.31
C ASN A 81 9.47 20.56 18.26
N LYS A 82 8.31 19.89 18.34
CA LYS A 82 7.24 19.98 17.34
C LYS A 82 6.21 21.06 17.66
N TYR A 83 5.91 21.26 18.94
CA TYR A 83 4.81 22.10 19.42
C TYR A 83 5.28 23.27 20.31
N GLY A 84 6.56 23.35 20.63
CA GLY A 84 7.11 24.35 21.53
C GLY A 84 7.01 23.95 23.01
N ASP A 85 7.50 24.84 23.86
CA ASP A 85 7.49 24.73 25.32
C ASP A 85 6.08 24.78 25.94
N GLU A 86 5.13 25.45 25.26
CA GLU A 86 3.70 25.48 25.63
C GLU A 86 3.04 24.08 25.66
N PHE A 87 3.66 23.08 25.01
CA PHE A 87 3.19 21.69 25.06
C PHE A 87 3.10 21.19 26.50
N LEU A 88 4.13 21.44 27.32
CA LEU A 88 4.15 20.96 28.70
C LEU A 88 2.99 21.56 29.51
N LYS A 89 2.74 22.86 29.34
CA LYS A 89 1.64 23.56 29.98
C LYS A 89 0.29 22.97 29.58
N THR A 90 0.11 22.68 28.30
CA THR A 90 -1.10 22.02 27.77
C THR A 90 -1.36 20.66 28.44
N ILE A 91 -0.30 19.87 28.68
CA ILE A 91 -0.42 18.59 29.40
C ILE A 91 -0.86 18.84 30.85
N PHE A 92 -0.22 19.77 31.56
CA PHE A 92 -0.58 20.09 32.95
C PHE A 92 -2.03 20.57 33.09
N ASP A 93 -2.50 21.38 32.15
CA ASP A 93 -3.85 21.96 32.20
C ASP A 93 -4.94 20.94 31.86
N LYS A 94 -4.65 19.97 30.98
CA LYS A 94 -5.66 19.02 30.46
C LYS A 94 -5.63 17.64 31.14
N LEU A 95 -4.51 17.22 31.72
CA LEU A 95 -4.36 15.88 32.30
C LEU A 95 -5.12 15.76 33.63
N GLN A 96 -5.99 14.75 33.75
CA GLN A 96 -6.74 14.48 34.97
C GLN A 96 -6.05 13.38 35.80
N ILE A 97 -5.29 13.76 36.83
CA ILE A 97 -4.48 12.83 37.63
C ILE A 97 -5.30 11.82 38.46
N ASN A 98 -6.57 12.14 38.75
CA ASN A 98 -7.49 11.30 39.52
C ASN A 98 -8.29 10.32 38.64
N LYS A 99 -8.03 10.31 37.34
CA LYS A 99 -8.76 9.53 36.35
C LYS A 99 -7.87 8.42 35.80
N PHE A 100 -8.12 7.19 36.24
CA PHE A 100 -7.29 6.01 35.94
C PHE A 100 -7.72 5.24 34.69
N GLU A 101 -8.26 5.93 33.69
CA GLU A 101 -8.56 5.36 32.37
C GLU A 101 -7.65 5.99 31.30
N HIS A 102 -7.69 5.45 30.09
CA HIS A 102 -6.94 6.02 28.97
C HIS A 102 -7.42 7.45 28.69
N GLN A 103 -6.50 8.41 28.69
CA GLN A 103 -6.79 9.81 28.44
C GLN A 103 -6.14 10.24 27.12
N ILE A 104 -6.94 10.89 26.28
CA ILE A 104 -6.47 11.48 25.03
C ILE A 104 -6.38 13.00 25.25
N ILE A 105 -5.19 13.56 25.02
CA ILE A 105 -4.97 15.00 25.08
C ILE A 105 -4.91 15.54 23.66
N GLU A 106 -5.95 16.28 23.26
CA GLU A 106 -5.99 16.97 21.99
C GLU A 106 -5.10 18.23 22.04
N LEU A 107 -4.23 18.39 21.04
CA LEU A 107 -3.28 19.50 20.91
C LEU A 107 -3.82 20.58 19.99
#